data_AF-A0A0P7X6G8-F1
#
_entry.id   AF-A0A0P7X6G8-F1
#
_cell.length_a   1.000
_cell.length_b   1.000
_cell.length_c   1.000
_cell.angle_alpha   90.00
_cell.angle_beta   90.00
_cell.angle_gamma   90.00
#
_symmetry.space_group_name_H-M   'P 1'
#
loop_
_entity.id
_entity.type
_entity.pdbx_description
1 polymer ?
#
loop_
_entity_poly.entity_id
_entity_poly.type
_entity_poly.pdbx_seq_one_letter_code
_entity_poly.pdbx_strand_id
1 'polypeptide(L)'
;MLSLLSALLEAWRGEPYIVVNPLSQTVQLGQSVQLRCTAFGIPAPHYQWYQNGNPLQGKTKEILQIENANKDHEGAYLCAVSNVLEEKWTEAAEVSIGKKLHCDNQSSTDKVALLIGNLNYSHFPNLMAPVMDVHELASRLQQLDFRVVSLLDLTKAEMLAAISKFLQLLNRGVYALFYYAGHGYECSGRNYLVPIDAPQPYLPQNCVNVQRVMHSMQEKRTALNVVLLDTCRKWYNQHYAPSQIRSLAPLGNTVYGYATCEDAEAFEVQDGERSSSIFTKYLNRHILWPEKVTRVLERVSEDLGRDPLVAGKQVMEIKHTLKDSRALTDPIRTTGHTGELHLRNVCWTRANELPQRRLLTFSCGAEVELSFSAMFSNVVIVFATVRTMGPQALDCRVSLRSTPVS
;
A
#
# COMPACT_ATOMS: atom_id res chain seq x y z
N MET A 1 5.48 21.50 2.96
CA MET A 1 4.58 20.82 1.99
C MET A 1 5.13 20.88 0.57
N LEU A 2 5.47 22.06 0.06
CA LEU A 2 6.04 22.19 -1.30
C LEU A 2 7.49 21.71 -1.42
N SER A 3 8.38 21.89 -0.44
CA SER A 3 9.84 21.71 -0.67
C SER A 3 10.37 20.26 -0.79
N LEU A 4 9.75 19.27 -0.13
CA LEU A 4 10.17 17.86 -0.20
C LEU A 4 9.42 17.08 -1.29
N LEU A 5 8.14 17.38 -1.49
CA LEU A 5 7.39 16.94 -2.67
C LEU A 5 7.93 17.62 -3.94
N SER A 6 8.36 18.89 -3.89
CA SER A 6 9.06 19.54 -4.99
C SER A 6 10.45 18.98 -5.20
N ALA A 7 11.20 18.58 -4.17
CA ALA A 7 12.50 17.94 -4.38
C ALA A 7 12.37 16.61 -5.14
N LEU A 8 11.38 15.77 -4.79
CA LEU A 8 11.06 14.53 -5.52
C LEU A 8 10.49 14.79 -6.94
N LEU A 9 9.75 15.88 -7.15
CA LEU A 9 9.18 16.27 -8.46
C LEU A 9 10.12 17.10 -9.35
N GLU A 10 11.13 17.76 -8.79
CA GLU A 10 12.15 18.52 -9.54
C GLU A 10 13.22 17.59 -10.14
N ALA A 11 13.39 16.39 -9.58
CA ALA A 11 14.33 15.39 -10.07
C ALA A 11 13.77 14.49 -11.18
N TRP A 12 12.47 14.17 -11.14
CA TRP A 12 11.83 13.28 -12.12
C TRP A 12 11.58 14.00 -13.44
N ARG A 13 12.28 13.59 -14.49
CA ARG A 13 12.26 14.22 -15.83
C ARG A 13 11.27 13.56 -16.79
N GLY A 14 10.55 12.55 -16.31
CA GLY A 14 9.62 11.76 -17.12
C GLY A 14 10.12 10.33 -17.39
N GLU A 15 11.25 9.93 -16.83
CA GLU A 15 11.79 8.59 -17.00
C GLU A 15 10.84 7.50 -16.47
N PRO A 16 10.77 6.28 -17.05
CA PRO A 16 9.76 5.30 -16.68
C PRO A 16 9.89 4.85 -15.23
N TYR A 17 8.75 4.75 -14.56
CA TYR A 17 8.63 4.26 -13.20
C TYR A 17 7.65 3.11 -13.15
N ILE A 18 8.14 1.91 -12.84
CA ILE A 18 7.34 0.69 -12.74
C ILE A 18 6.54 0.73 -11.45
N VAL A 19 5.22 0.73 -11.57
CA VAL A 19 4.24 0.77 -10.47
C VAL A 19 3.84 -0.65 -10.05
N VAL A 20 3.71 -1.55 -11.01
CA VAL A 20 3.30 -2.94 -10.81
C VAL A 20 4.32 -3.87 -11.44
N ASN A 21 4.90 -4.75 -10.62
CA ASN A 21 5.75 -5.84 -11.06
C ASN A 21 4.91 -7.11 -11.31
N PRO A 22 5.30 -7.98 -12.24
CA PRO A 22 4.64 -9.27 -12.43
C PRO A 22 4.82 -10.15 -11.20
N LEU A 23 3.84 -11.02 -10.94
CA LEU A 23 3.87 -11.96 -9.83
C LEU A 23 4.22 -13.37 -10.30
N SER A 24 5.09 -14.05 -9.55
CA SER A 24 5.30 -15.48 -9.71
C SER A 24 4.00 -16.24 -9.47
N GLN A 25 3.74 -17.24 -10.30
CA GLN A 25 2.52 -18.04 -10.22
C GLN A 25 2.77 -19.50 -10.58
N THR A 26 2.06 -20.39 -9.88
CA THR A 26 1.98 -21.81 -10.24
C THR A 26 0.59 -22.09 -10.82
N VAL A 27 0.52 -22.54 -12.07
CA VAL A 27 -0.75 -22.90 -12.72
C VAL A 27 -0.76 -24.34 -13.21
N GLN A 28 -1.96 -24.88 -13.44
CA GLN A 28 -2.11 -26.21 -14.02
C GLN A 28 -2.03 -26.16 -15.55
N LEU A 29 -1.71 -27.31 -16.15
CA LEU A 29 -1.78 -27.50 -17.60
C LEU A 29 -3.15 -27.07 -18.15
N GLY A 30 -3.15 -26.27 -19.21
CA GLY A 30 -4.34 -25.74 -19.87
C GLY A 30 -4.96 -24.49 -19.21
N GLN A 31 -4.49 -24.05 -18.03
CA GLN A 31 -4.99 -22.81 -17.42
C GLN A 31 -4.37 -21.57 -18.05
N SER A 32 -5.00 -20.41 -17.85
CA SER A 32 -4.43 -19.14 -18.33
C SER A 32 -3.45 -18.55 -17.31
N VAL A 33 -2.35 -17.98 -17.80
CA VAL A 33 -1.38 -17.17 -17.04
C VAL A 33 -1.65 -15.71 -17.39
N GLN A 34 -1.67 -14.85 -16.37
CA GLN A 34 -1.79 -13.41 -16.57
C GLN A 34 -0.73 -12.70 -15.73
N LEU A 35 0.31 -12.20 -16.39
CA LEU A 35 1.32 -11.37 -15.78
C LEU A 35 1.05 -9.90 -16.10
N ARG A 36 1.22 -9.03 -15.11
CA ARG A 36 0.95 -7.59 -15.24
C ARG A 36 2.22 -6.80 -14.93
N CYS A 37 2.55 -5.89 -15.82
CA CYS A 37 3.54 -4.85 -15.63
C CYS A 37 2.86 -3.51 -15.94
N THR A 38 2.82 -2.60 -14.97
CA THR A 38 2.27 -1.25 -15.17
C THR A 38 3.32 -0.25 -14.76
N ALA A 39 3.52 0.77 -15.59
CA ALA A 39 4.48 1.85 -15.35
C ALA A 39 3.92 3.19 -15.83
N PHE A 40 4.41 4.28 -15.25
CA PHE A 40 4.19 5.63 -15.78
C PHE A 40 5.49 6.25 -16.29
N GLY A 41 5.39 7.20 -17.20
CA GLY A 41 6.53 7.84 -17.84
C GLY A 41 6.06 8.97 -18.75
N ILE A 42 6.92 9.94 -19.01
CA ILE A 42 6.73 11.03 -19.97
C ILE A 42 7.96 11.06 -20.90
N PRO A 43 7.82 10.69 -22.18
CA PRO A 43 6.63 10.15 -22.85
C PRO A 43 6.15 8.82 -22.25
N ALA A 44 4.88 8.48 -22.51
CA ALA A 44 4.28 7.23 -22.05
C ALA A 44 5.15 6.03 -22.45
N PRO A 45 5.44 5.10 -21.52
CA PRO A 45 6.42 4.07 -21.78
C PRO A 45 5.90 2.98 -22.71
N HIS A 46 6.82 2.40 -23.48
CA HIS A 46 6.65 1.19 -24.26
C HIS A 46 6.98 -0.04 -23.40
N TYR A 47 6.27 -1.15 -23.62
CA TYR A 47 6.45 -2.40 -22.89
C TYR A 47 7.00 -3.48 -23.81
N GLN A 48 7.86 -4.35 -23.29
CA GLN A 48 8.30 -5.56 -23.98
C GLN A 48 8.50 -6.69 -22.98
N TRP A 49 7.79 -7.80 -23.15
CA TRP A 49 7.92 -8.98 -22.30
C TRP A 49 9.05 -9.90 -22.75
N TYR A 50 9.68 -10.54 -21.78
CA TYR A 50 10.74 -11.53 -21.95
C TYR A 50 10.39 -12.80 -21.17
N GLN A 51 10.75 -13.96 -21.73
CA GLN A 51 10.74 -15.25 -21.04
C GLN A 51 12.15 -15.82 -21.11
N ASN A 52 12.73 -16.14 -19.95
CA ASN A 52 14.08 -16.69 -19.82
C ASN A 52 15.13 -15.89 -20.60
N GLY A 53 15.02 -14.56 -20.56
CA GLY A 53 15.91 -13.62 -21.27
C GLY A 53 15.61 -13.42 -22.76
N ASN A 54 14.65 -14.14 -23.35
CA ASN A 54 14.29 -14.01 -24.77
C ASN A 54 13.03 -13.14 -24.95
N PRO A 55 13.01 -12.19 -25.90
CA PRO A 55 11.85 -11.33 -26.11
C PRO A 55 10.68 -12.11 -26.69
N LEU A 56 9.50 -11.95 -26.08
CA LEU A 56 8.24 -12.50 -26.57
C LEU A 56 7.67 -11.57 -27.65
N GLN A 57 7.70 -12.01 -28.91
CA GLN A 57 7.27 -11.18 -30.03
C GLN A 57 5.81 -10.74 -29.92
N GLY A 58 5.57 -9.45 -30.17
CA GLY A 58 4.23 -8.84 -30.14
C GLY A 58 3.60 -8.73 -28.74
N LYS A 59 4.31 -9.12 -27.68
CA LYS A 59 3.88 -8.96 -26.29
C LYS A 59 4.39 -7.63 -25.76
N THR A 60 3.72 -6.56 -26.17
CA THR A 60 4.11 -5.16 -25.89
C THR A 60 3.05 -4.37 -25.10
N LYS A 61 2.19 -5.08 -24.37
CA LYS A 61 1.14 -4.48 -23.52
C LYS A 61 1.47 -4.67 -22.05
N GLU A 62 0.83 -3.88 -21.20
CA GLU A 62 0.91 -4.00 -19.74
C GLU A 62 0.56 -5.39 -19.21
N ILE A 63 -0.32 -6.12 -19.91
CA ILE A 63 -0.76 -7.46 -19.52
C ILE A 63 -0.23 -8.48 -20.53
N LEU A 64 0.59 -9.41 -20.06
CA LEU A 64 0.91 -10.64 -20.76
C LEU A 64 -0.11 -11.71 -20.40
N GLN A 65 -0.93 -12.08 -21.38
CA GLN A 65 -1.87 -13.18 -21.26
C GLN A 65 -1.36 -14.37 -22.09
N ILE A 66 -1.27 -15.52 -21.43
CA ILE A 66 -0.97 -16.81 -22.03
C ILE A 66 -2.18 -17.70 -21.78
N GLU A 67 -2.83 -18.14 -22.86
CA GLU A 67 -3.94 -19.07 -22.79
C GLU A 67 -3.42 -20.50 -22.93
N ASN A 68 -4.11 -21.46 -22.32
CA ASN A 68 -3.76 -22.88 -22.40
C ASN A 68 -2.28 -23.17 -22.04
N ALA A 69 -1.86 -22.74 -20.85
CA ALA A 69 -0.48 -22.87 -20.39
C ALA A 69 0.00 -24.32 -20.45
N ASN A 70 1.22 -24.50 -20.93
CA ASN A 70 1.88 -25.77 -21.14
C ASN A 70 3.30 -25.69 -20.58
N LYS A 71 4.04 -26.80 -20.61
CA LYS A 71 5.38 -26.86 -19.99
C LYS A 71 6.38 -25.85 -20.60
N ASP A 72 6.22 -25.48 -21.86
CA ASP A 72 7.09 -24.51 -22.55
C ASP A 72 6.89 -23.07 -22.03
N HIS A 73 5.78 -22.81 -21.34
CA HIS A 73 5.52 -21.52 -20.70
C HIS A 73 6.15 -21.39 -19.30
N GLU A 74 6.88 -22.40 -18.81
CA GLU A 74 7.62 -22.26 -17.56
C GLU A 74 8.83 -21.33 -17.68
N GLY A 75 9.17 -20.71 -16.55
CA GLY A 75 10.40 -19.96 -16.37
C GLY A 75 10.19 -18.54 -15.87
N ALA A 76 11.27 -17.76 -15.93
CA ALA A 76 11.33 -16.40 -15.44
C ALA A 76 10.82 -15.42 -16.49
N TYR A 77 9.85 -14.59 -16.10
CA TYR A 77 9.29 -13.54 -16.93
C TYR A 77 9.70 -12.16 -16.41
N LEU A 78 10.11 -11.30 -17.34
CA LEU A 78 10.49 -9.92 -17.08
C LEU A 78 9.76 -9.03 -18.07
N CYS A 79 9.45 -7.79 -17.65
CA CYS A 79 9.01 -6.76 -18.57
C CYS A 79 10.03 -5.62 -18.59
N ALA A 80 10.49 -5.27 -19.79
CA ALA A 80 11.20 -4.03 -20.03
C ALA A 80 10.19 -2.93 -20.31
N VAL A 81 10.37 -1.79 -19.63
CA VAL A 81 9.55 -0.60 -19.74
C VAL A 81 10.47 0.56 -20.12
N SER A 82 10.27 1.13 -21.30
CA SER A 82 11.18 2.15 -21.83
C SER A 82 10.47 3.37 -22.37
N ASN A 83 11.15 4.52 -22.30
CA ASN A 83 10.79 5.69 -23.08
C ASN A 83 12.06 6.36 -23.61
N VAL A 84 11.96 7.59 -24.10
CA VAL A 84 13.10 8.30 -24.71
C VAL A 84 14.22 8.65 -23.71
N LEU A 85 13.97 8.54 -22.41
CA LEU A 85 14.93 8.90 -21.35
C LEU A 85 15.70 7.68 -20.86
N GLU A 86 15.02 6.57 -20.59
CA GLU A 86 15.66 5.34 -20.12
C GLU A 86 14.78 4.10 -20.36
N GLU A 87 15.37 2.93 -20.09
CA GLU A 87 14.68 1.65 -19.94
C GLU A 87 14.84 1.15 -18.50
N LYS A 88 13.72 0.69 -17.92
CA LYS A 88 13.68 0.01 -16.62
C LYS A 88 13.14 -1.41 -16.78
N TRP A 89 13.60 -2.30 -15.92
CA TRP A 89 13.20 -3.70 -15.90
C TRP A 89 12.40 -4.01 -14.63
N THR A 90 11.40 -4.88 -14.75
CA THR A 90 10.69 -5.40 -13.58
C THR A 90 11.56 -6.37 -12.79
N GLU A 91 11.14 -6.69 -11.58
CA GLU A 91 11.54 -7.94 -10.93
C GLU A 91 11.05 -9.15 -11.74
N ALA A 92 11.76 -10.28 -11.61
CA ALA A 92 11.40 -11.52 -12.30
C ALA A 92 10.19 -12.19 -11.64
N ALA A 93 9.22 -12.61 -12.46
CA ALA A 93 8.12 -13.46 -12.05
C ALA A 93 8.36 -14.90 -12.53
N GLU A 94 8.39 -15.85 -11.59
CA GLU A 94 8.54 -17.27 -11.90
C GLU A 94 7.19 -17.91 -12.20
N VAL A 95 7.03 -18.43 -13.42
CA VAL A 95 5.86 -19.22 -13.81
C VAL A 95 6.22 -20.70 -13.76
N SER A 96 5.48 -21.46 -12.96
CA SER A 96 5.61 -22.91 -12.84
C SER A 96 4.32 -23.63 -13.24
N ILE A 97 4.45 -24.75 -13.93
CA ILE A 97 3.37 -25.59 -14.46
C ILE A 97 3.43 -26.94 -13.74
N GLY A 98 2.55 -27.11 -12.75
CA GLY A 98 2.58 -28.27 -11.85
C GLY A 98 1.23 -28.63 -11.24
N LYS A 99 1.15 -29.84 -10.67
CA LYS A 99 0.01 -30.24 -9.84
C LYS A 99 0.05 -29.41 -8.55
N LYS A 100 -0.94 -28.55 -8.36
CA LYS A 100 -1.20 -27.88 -7.07
C LYS A 100 -1.24 -28.97 -5.98
N LEU A 101 -0.24 -29.01 -5.10
CA LEU A 101 -0.33 -29.75 -3.86
C LEU A 101 -1.58 -29.22 -3.15
N HIS A 102 -2.46 -30.13 -2.74
CA HIS A 102 -3.77 -29.82 -2.18
C HIS A 102 -3.59 -28.90 -0.96
N CYS A 103 -3.83 -27.60 -1.13
CA CYS A 103 -3.94 -26.67 -0.01
C CYS A 103 -5.43 -26.53 0.27
N ASP A 104 -5.84 -26.74 1.52
CA ASP A 104 -7.19 -26.43 1.99
C ASP A 104 -7.59 -25.07 1.43
N ASN A 105 -8.65 -25.03 0.61
CA ASN A 105 -9.06 -23.87 -0.20
C ASN A 105 -9.59 -22.73 0.70
N GLN A 106 -8.72 -22.15 1.54
CA GLN A 106 -8.97 -20.89 2.19
C GLN A 106 -9.24 -19.86 1.08
N SER A 107 -10.32 -19.12 1.23
CA SER A 107 -10.71 -18.07 0.31
C SER A 107 -11.33 -16.94 1.10
N SER A 108 -11.27 -15.74 0.51
CA SER A 108 -11.88 -14.54 1.05
C SER A 108 -13.11 -14.19 0.22
N THR A 109 -14.10 -13.53 0.82
CA THR A 109 -15.22 -12.95 0.03
C THR A 109 -14.81 -11.64 -0.64
N ASP A 110 -13.77 -10.98 -0.09
CA ASP A 110 -13.10 -9.80 -0.62
C ASP A 110 -11.84 -9.52 0.24
N LYS A 111 -10.97 -8.61 -0.22
CA LYS A 111 -9.75 -8.18 0.49
C LYS A 111 -9.71 -6.66 0.58
N VAL A 112 -9.62 -6.11 1.79
CA VAL A 112 -9.64 -4.65 2.02
C VAL A 112 -8.52 -4.24 2.96
N ALA A 113 -7.79 -3.19 2.58
CA ALA A 113 -6.75 -2.60 3.38
C ALA A 113 -6.97 -1.10 3.62
N LEU A 114 -6.66 -0.65 4.84
CA LEU A 114 -6.49 0.76 5.18
C LEU A 114 -5.06 0.97 5.65
N LEU A 115 -4.32 1.82 4.95
CA LEU A 115 -2.94 2.20 5.25
C LEU A 115 -2.91 3.69 5.60
N ILE A 116 -2.35 4.04 6.75
CA ILE A 116 -2.20 5.42 7.21
C ILE A 116 -0.72 5.69 7.48
N GLY A 117 -0.18 6.76 6.89
CA GLY A 117 1.17 7.24 7.15
C GLY A 117 1.15 8.67 7.70
N ASN A 118 1.51 8.86 8.96
CA ASN A 118 1.59 10.19 9.56
C ASN A 118 3.07 10.61 9.67
N LEU A 119 3.40 11.78 9.12
CA LEU A 119 4.77 12.27 9.08
C LEU A 119 4.94 13.73 9.50
N ASN A 120 3.99 14.63 9.19
CA ASN A 120 4.10 16.07 9.43
C ASN A 120 3.35 16.47 10.71
N TYR A 121 3.99 16.30 11.86
CA TYR A 121 3.40 16.57 13.16
C TYR A 121 3.52 18.03 13.57
N SER A 122 2.43 18.59 14.09
CA SER A 122 2.37 20.02 14.43
C SER A 122 3.23 20.40 15.64
N HIS A 123 3.48 19.44 16.54
CA HIS A 123 4.03 19.72 17.88
C HIS A 123 5.23 18.84 18.26
N PHE A 124 5.70 17.92 17.41
CA PHE A 124 6.81 17.02 17.72
C PHE A 124 7.51 16.55 16.43
N PRO A 125 8.67 15.86 16.50
CA PRO A 125 9.52 15.63 15.33
C PRO A 125 8.80 14.93 14.17
N ASN A 126 9.04 15.44 12.96
CA ASN A 126 8.53 14.85 11.74
C ASN A 126 9.28 13.56 11.39
N LEU A 127 8.62 12.73 10.60
CA LEU A 127 9.16 11.49 10.05
C LEU A 127 9.33 11.62 8.53
N MET A 128 10.08 10.70 7.93
CA MET A 128 10.34 10.74 6.48
C MET A 128 9.88 9.46 5.78
N ALA A 129 10.05 8.30 6.42
CA ALA A 129 9.72 7.00 5.85
C ALA A 129 8.23 6.74 5.53
N PRO A 130 7.24 7.25 6.31
CA PRO A 130 5.83 6.85 6.13
C PRO A 130 5.27 7.03 4.71
N VAL A 131 5.77 8.01 3.94
CA VAL A 131 5.37 8.22 2.53
C VAL A 131 5.70 7.00 1.69
N MET A 132 6.97 6.58 1.70
CA MET A 132 7.44 5.45 0.88
C MET A 132 6.89 4.13 1.39
N ASP A 133 6.83 3.95 2.71
CA ASP A 133 6.34 2.73 3.33
C ASP A 133 4.88 2.44 2.95
N VAL A 134 4.01 3.45 3.07
CA VAL A 134 2.59 3.34 2.68
C VAL A 134 2.46 3.13 1.18
N HIS A 135 3.25 3.84 0.37
CA HIS A 135 3.18 3.74 -1.09
C HIS A 135 3.55 2.33 -1.59
N GLU A 136 4.69 1.80 -1.16
CA GLU A 136 5.17 0.49 -1.60
C GLU A 136 4.28 -0.64 -1.08
N LEU A 137 3.87 -0.59 0.18
CA LEU A 137 2.97 -1.60 0.74
C LEU A 137 1.60 -1.57 0.04
N ALA A 138 1.09 -0.38 -0.31
CA ALA A 138 -0.15 -0.25 -1.05
C ALA A 138 -0.06 -0.94 -2.42
N SER A 139 1.00 -0.71 -3.19
CA SER A 139 1.22 -1.37 -4.48
C SER A 139 1.25 -2.90 -4.34
N ARG A 140 1.96 -3.42 -3.32
CA ARG A 140 2.04 -4.88 -3.09
C ARG A 140 0.70 -5.48 -2.67
N LEU A 141 -0.09 -4.79 -1.84
CA LEU A 141 -1.41 -5.27 -1.46
C LEU A 141 -2.40 -5.23 -2.65
N GLN A 142 -2.31 -4.22 -3.51
CA GLN A 142 -3.09 -4.17 -4.76
C GLN A 142 -2.75 -5.34 -5.69
N GLN A 143 -1.48 -5.75 -5.75
CA GLN A 143 -1.06 -6.97 -6.46
C GLN A 143 -1.70 -8.25 -5.89
N LEU A 144 -2.08 -8.23 -4.62
CA LEU A 144 -2.82 -9.30 -3.95
C LEU A 144 -4.34 -9.06 -3.99
N ASP A 145 -4.87 -8.32 -4.97
CA ASP A 145 -6.29 -8.00 -5.14
C ASP A 145 -6.94 -7.28 -3.93
N PHE A 146 -6.16 -6.62 -3.06
CA PHE A 146 -6.75 -5.78 -2.02
C PHE A 146 -7.29 -4.48 -2.61
N ARG A 147 -8.44 -4.05 -2.08
CA ARG A 147 -8.90 -2.66 -2.17
C ARG A 147 -8.15 -1.85 -1.12
N VAL A 148 -7.23 -1.00 -1.53
CA VAL A 148 -6.30 -0.31 -0.62
C VAL A 148 -6.63 1.17 -0.52
N VAL A 149 -7.20 1.62 0.60
CA VAL A 149 -7.23 3.05 0.97
C VAL A 149 -5.85 3.40 1.54
N SER A 150 -5.12 4.31 0.90
CA SER A 150 -3.84 4.82 1.44
C SER A 150 -3.96 6.31 1.73
N LEU A 151 -3.62 6.73 2.94
CA LEU A 151 -3.80 8.11 3.39
C LEU A 151 -2.55 8.61 4.11
N LEU A 152 -2.19 9.88 3.86
CA LEU A 152 -1.11 10.55 4.58
C LEU A 152 -1.61 11.68 5.47
N ASP A 153 -0.88 11.94 6.56
CA ASP A 153 -0.99 13.12 7.41
C ASP A 153 -2.41 13.40 7.89
N LEU A 154 -2.98 12.46 8.63
CA LEU A 154 -4.34 12.54 9.13
C LEU A 154 -4.41 13.12 10.54
N THR A 155 -5.29 14.09 10.71
CA THR A 155 -5.75 14.54 12.03
C THR A 155 -6.53 13.42 12.72
N LYS A 156 -6.76 13.56 14.03
CA LYS A 156 -7.53 12.56 14.79
C LYS A 156 -8.93 12.35 14.19
N ALA A 157 -9.59 13.44 13.81
CA ALA A 157 -10.93 13.40 13.23
C ALA A 157 -10.92 12.64 11.90
N GLU A 158 -9.93 12.88 11.05
CA GLU A 158 -9.79 12.20 9.76
C GLU A 158 -9.40 10.73 9.91
N MET A 159 -8.52 10.38 10.85
CA MET A 159 -8.20 8.98 11.16
C MET A 159 -9.46 8.21 11.57
N LEU A 160 -10.28 8.78 12.45
CA LEU A 160 -11.54 8.15 12.88
C LEU A 160 -12.54 8.03 11.71
N ALA A 161 -12.62 9.02 10.84
CA ALA A 161 -13.46 8.98 9.65
C ALA A 161 -12.99 7.90 8.66
N ALA A 162 -11.67 7.81 8.40
CA ALA A 162 -11.06 6.81 7.54
C ALA A 162 -11.29 5.39 8.07
N ILE A 163 -11.09 5.17 9.37
CA ILE A 163 -11.38 3.90 10.04
C ILE A 163 -12.86 3.55 9.90
N SER A 164 -13.76 4.51 10.11
CA SER A 164 -15.20 4.29 9.94
C SER A 164 -15.55 3.86 8.52
N LYS A 165 -14.97 4.50 7.49
CA LYS A 165 -15.14 4.12 6.08
C LYS A 165 -14.56 2.75 5.77
N PHE A 166 -13.37 2.44 6.29
CA PHE A 166 -12.78 1.10 6.19
C PHE A 166 -13.72 0.03 6.77
N LEU A 167 -14.25 0.25 7.98
CA LEU A 167 -15.17 -0.68 8.63
C LEU A 167 -16.50 -0.86 7.87
N GLN A 168 -16.95 0.14 7.11
CA GLN A 168 -18.13 0.03 6.22
C GLN A 168 -17.86 -0.90 5.02
N LEU A 169 -16.60 -1.07 4.64
CA LEU A 169 -16.18 -2.01 3.60
C LEU A 169 -15.94 -3.42 4.14
N LEU A 170 -16.11 -3.69 5.43
CA LEU A 170 -15.89 -5.03 5.99
C LEU A 170 -17.21 -5.76 6.22
N ASN A 171 -17.21 -7.07 5.97
CA ASN A 171 -18.34 -7.95 6.23
C ASN A 171 -17.86 -9.40 6.42
N ARG A 172 -18.81 -10.33 6.56
CA ARG A 172 -18.53 -11.75 6.72
C ARG A 172 -17.62 -12.27 5.60
N GLY A 173 -16.54 -12.95 5.99
CA GLY A 173 -15.63 -13.60 5.04
C GLY A 173 -14.53 -12.70 4.44
N VAL A 174 -14.58 -11.39 4.70
CA VAL A 174 -13.59 -10.43 4.18
C VAL A 174 -12.25 -10.60 4.90
N TYR A 175 -11.15 -10.43 4.18
CA TYR A 175 -9.83 -10.27 4.79
C TYR A 175 -9.57 -8.78 4.96
N ALA A 176 -9.33 -8.37 6.21
CA ALA A 176 -9.18 -6.99 6.60
C ALA A 176 -7.74 -6.76 7.07
N LEU A 177 -7.06 -5.79 6.45
CA LEU A 177 -5.72 -5.38 6.83
C LEU A 177 -5.72 -3.90 7.24
N PHE A 178 -5.20 -3.60 8.42
CA PHE A 178 -4.99 -2.23 8.88
C PHE A 178 -3.50 -2.03 9.12
N TYR A 179 -2.92 -1.04 8.45
CA TYR A 179 -1.51 -0.69 8.58
C TYR A 179 -1.38 0.77 8.99
N TYR A 180 -0.46 1.03 9.91
CA TYR A 180 -0.13 2.39 10.33
C TYR A 180 1.38 2.56 10.46
N ALA A 181 1.91 3.63 9.88
CA ALA A 181 3.27 4.10 10.07
C ALA A 181 3.26 5.53 10.65
N GLY A 182 4.02 5.74 11.73
CA GLY A 182 4.12 7.05 12.35
C GLY A 182 4.45 6.96 13.84
N HIS A 183 4.26 8.06 14.56
CA HIS A 183 4.37 8.06 16.02
C HIS A 183 3.25 7.22 16.64
N GLY A 184 3.64 6.45 17.65
CA GLY A 184 2.78 5.55 18.40
C GLY A 184 3.39 5.25 19.76
N TYR A 185 2.57 4.70 20.64
CA TYR A 185 3.02 4.24 21.95
C TYR A 185 2.14 3.13 22.49
N GLU A 186 2.63 2.44 23.51
CA GLU A 186 1.88 1.43 24.25
C GLU A 186 1.66 1.85 25.70
N CYS A 187 0.46 1.66 26.23
CA CYS A 187 0.15 1.90 27.63
C CYS A 187 -0.72 0.75 28.17
N SER A 188 -0.14 -0.05 29.07
CA SER A 188 -0.79 -1.23 29.68
C SER A 188 -1.31 -2.23 28.63
N GLY A 189 -0.47 -2.62 27.68
CA GLY A 189 -0.83 -3.56 26.60
C GLY A 189 -1.78 -2.97 25.54
N ARG A 190 -2.04 -1.65 25.57
CA ARG A 190 -2.90 -0.95 24.61
C ARG A 190 -2.06 -0.06 23.70
N ASN A 191 -2.23 -0.23 22.40
CA ASN A 191 -1.46 0.50 21.39
C ASN A 191 -2.26 1.71 20.93
N TYR A 192 -1.58 2.86 20.83
CA TYR A 192 -2.17 4.13 20.46
C TYR A 192 -1.41 4.74 19.28
N LEU A 193 -2.16 5.11 18.25
CA LEU A 193 -1.65 5.81 17.08
C LEU A 193 -1.77 7.31 17.33
N VAL A 194 -0.70 8.05 17.09
CA VAL A 194 -0.65 9.50 17.35
C VAL A 194 -0.97 10.27 16.06
N PRO A 195 -2.06 11.06 16.04
CA PRO A 195 -2.42 11.91 14.89
C PRO A 195 -1.49 13.12 14.72
N ILE A 196 -1.49 13.74 13.52
CA ILE A 196 -0.63 14.90 13.22
C ILE A 196 -0.96 16.17 14.03
N ASP A 197 -2.19 16.26 14.52
CA ASP A 197 -2.74 17.37 15.32
C ASP A 197 -2.70 17.09 16.83
N ALA A 198 -2.02 16.02 17.27
CA ALA A 198 -1.91 15.71 18.69
C ALA A 198 -1.12 16.82 19.44
N PRO A 199 -1.59 17.28 20.61
CA PRO A 199 -0.89 18.29 21.39
C PRO A 199 0.37 17.72 22.05
N GLN A 200 1.24 18.57 22.60
CA GLN A 200 2.37 18.15 23.42
C GLN A 200 2.23 18.72 24.86
N PRO A 201 2.10 17.87 25.90
CA PRO A 201 1.99 16.41 25.86
C PRO A 201 0.61 15.93 25.36
N TYR A 202 0.57 14.77 24.69
CA TYR A 202 -0.68 14.11 24.31
C TYR A 202 -1.12 13.06 25.33
N LEU A 203 -2.44 12.84 25.40
CA LEU A 203 -3.10 11.84 26.26
C LEU A 203 -3.74 10.74 25.40
N PRO A 204 -4.13 9.60 26.00
CA PRO A 204 -4.88 8.55 25.30
C PRO A 204 -6.12 9.04 24.55
N GLN A 205 -6.80 10.06 25.09
CA GLN A 205 -7.97 10.66 24.44
C GLN A 205 -7.64 11.50 23.21
N ASN A 206 -6.39 11.90 22.98
CA ASN A 206 -5.95 12.57 21.75
C ASN A 206 -5.59 11.57 20.64
N CYS A 207 -5.45 10.30 20.99
CA CYS A 207 -4.91 9.27 20.10
C CYS A 207 -5.99 8.26 19.67
N VAL A 208 -5.64 7.39 18.73
CA VAL A 208 -6.52 6.30 18.27
C VAL A 208 -6.08 4.99 18.91
N ASN A 209 -6.99 4.35 19.65
CA ASN A 209 -6.71 3.05 20.29
C ASN A 209 -6.86 1.90 19.28
N VAL A 210 -5.79 1.15 19.04
CA VAL A 210 -5.73 0.08 18.04
C VAL A 210 -6.63 -1.11 18.41
N GLN A 211 -6.74 -1.45 19.70
CA GLN A 211 -7.58 -2.56 20.13
C GLN A 211 -9.06 -2.32 19.82
N ARG A 212 -9.53 -1.07 19.81
CA ARG A 212 -10.89 -0.71 19.36
C ARG A 212 -11.08 -0.93 17.86
N VAL A 213 -10.06 -0.69 17.05
CA VAL A 213 -10.08 -0.98 15.61
C VAL A 213 -10.21 -2.48 15.38
N MET A 214 -9.36 -3.30 16.02
CA MET A 214 -9.45 -4.77 15.94
C MET A 214 -10.82 -5.29 16.39
N HIS A 215 -11.34 -4.80 17.52
CA HIS A 215 -12.67 -5.19 18.00
C HIS A 215 -13.75 -4.88 16.97
N SER A 216 -13.72 -3.68 16.38
CA SER A 216 -14.67 -3.27 15.35
C SER A 216 -14.56 -4.12 14.08
N MET A 217 -13.35 -4.54 13.70
CA MET A 217 -13.16 -5.48 12.57
C MET A 217 -13.75 -6.86 12.88
N GLN A 218 -13.59 -7.37 14.11
CA GLN A 218 -14.20 -8.64 14.53
C GLN A 218 -15.74 -8.59 14.52
N GLU A 219 -16.36 -7.47 14.92
CA GLU A 219 -17.81 -7.29 14.88
C GLU A 219 -18.38 -7.43 13.45
N LYS A 220 -17.55 -7.14 12.43
CA LYS A 220 -17.90 -7.32 11.01
C LYS A 220 -17.83 -8.76 10.53
N ARG A 221 -17.46 -9.71 11.40
CA ARG A 221 -17.36 -11.16 11.12
C ARG A 221 -16.39 -11.50 9.98
N THR A 222 -15.34 -10.69 9.83
CA THR A 222 -14.24 -10.91 8.89
C THR A 222 -13.59 -12.29 9.08
N ALA A 223 -13.10 -12.89 7.99
CA ALA A 223 -12.42 -14.19 8.05
C ALA A 223 -10.96 -14.06 8.50
N LEU A 224 -10.35 -12.91 8.28
CA LEU A 224 -8.98 -12.60 8.69
C LEU A 224 -8.88 -11.12 9.08
N ASN A 225 -8.25 -10.83 10.21
CA ASN A 225 -7.93 -9.49 10.69
C ASN A 225 -6.43 -9.38 10.91
N VAL A 226 -5.77 -8.52 10.14
CA VAL A 226 -4.34 -8.24 10.26
C VAL A 226 -4.17 -6.78 10.65
N VAL A 227 -3.43 -6.54 11.73
CA VAL A 227 -3.00 -5.20 12.15
C VAL A 227 -1.48 -5.16 12.12
N LEU A 228 -0.92 -4.27 11.32
CA LEU A 228 0.52 -4.06 11.18
C LEU A 228 0.86 -2.66 11.70
N LEU A 229 1.66 -2.59 12.77
CA LEU A 229 2.02 -1.32 13.42
C LEU A 229 3.50 -1.04 13.25
N ASP A 230 3.80 -0.01 12.46
CA ASP A 230 5.14 0.52 12.25
C ASP A 230 5.35 1.77 13.09
N THR A 231 5.44 1.56 14.41
CA THR A 231 5.53 2.62 15.41
C THR A 231 6.48 2.21 16.52
N CYS A 232 7.02 3.21 17.22
CA CYS A 232 7.52 2.99 18.57
C CYS A 232 6.39 2.47 19.47
N ARG A 233 6.75 1.71 20.51
CA ARG A 233 5.81 1.19 21.52
C ARG A 233 6.20 1.59 22.93
N LYS A 234 7.04 2.62 23.04
CA LYS A 234 7.50 3.15 24.32
C LYS A 234 6.60 4.29 24.78
N TRP A 235 6.28 4.31 26.08
CA TRP A 235 5.45 5.34 26.68
C TRP A 235 6.15 6.02 27.85
N TYR A 236 6.29 7.34 27.73
CA TYR A 236 7.07 8.15 28.66
C TYR A 236 6.23 8.83 29.75
N ASN A 237 4.90 8.64 29.77
CA ASN A 237 3.99 9.40 30.65
C ASN A 237 3.06 8.50 31.48
N GLN A 238 3.64 7.73 32.40
CA GLN A 238 2.99 6.61 33.12
C GLN A 238 1.83 6.99 34.08
N HIS A 239 1.48 8.27 34.20
CA HIS A 239 0.49 8.75 35.18
C HIS A 239 -0.98 8.65 34.75
N TYR A 240 -1.27 8.21 33.52
CA TYR A 240 -2.62 8.25 32.96
C TYR A 240 -3.28 6.88 32.85
N ALA A 241 -4.56 6.82 33.22
CA ALA A 241 -5.36 5.60 33.11
C ALA A 241 -5.53 5.19 31.63
N PRO A 242 -5.30 3.91 31.28
CA PRO A 242 -5.44 3.45 29.92
C PRO A 242 -6.92 3.36 29.52
N SER A 243 -7.23 3.56 28.24
CA SER A 243 -8.61 3.57 27.70
C SER A 243 -9.35 2.25 27.93
N GLN A 244 -10.57 2.28 28.47
CA GLN A 244 -11.39 1.06 28.58
C GLN A 244 -11.64 0.42 27.21
N ILE A 245 -11.42 -0.89 27.12
CA ILE A 245 -11.64 -1.72 25.94
C ILE A 245 -12.51 -2.92 26.30
N ARG A 246 -13.33 -3.38 25.35
CA ARG A 246 -14.00 -4.67 25.43
C ARG A 246 -13.02 -5.78 25.07
N SER A 247 -13.14 -6.94 25.69
CA SER A 247 -12.36 -8.12 25.34
C SER A 247 -12.64 -8.53 23.89
N LEU A 248 -11.59 -8.94 23.18
CA LEU A 248 -11.73 -9.52 21.84
C LEU A 248 -12.44 -10.87 21.94
N ALA A 249 -13.30 -11.15 20.97
CA ALA A 249 -13.93 -12.47 20.88
C ALA A 249 -12.88 -13.50 20.42
N PRO A 250 -12.87 -14.72 20.96
CA PRO A 250 -11.90 -15.76 20.63
C PRO A 250 -12.22 -16.43 19.27
N LEU A 251 -12.31 -15.63 18.20
CA LEU A 251 -12.72 -16.08 16.86
C LEU A 251 -11.62 -16.83 16.09
N GLY A 252 -10.38 -16.75 16.56
CA GLY A 252 -9.26 -17.47 15.95
C GLY A 252 -8.79 -16.89 14.61
N ASN A 253 -8.97 -15.58 14.38
CA ASN A 253 -8.78 -14.93 13.08
C ASN A 253 -7.98 -13.61 13.14
N THR A 254 -7.28 -13.32 14.24
CA THR A 254 -6.52 -12.07 14.44
C THR A 254 -5.01 -12.33 14.36
N VAL A 255 -4.31 -11.39 13.72
CA VAL A 255 -2.84 -11.31 13.64
C VAL A 255 -2.43 -9.86 13.88
N TYR A 256 -1.47 -9.64 14.78
CA TYR A 256 -0.74 -8.39 14.94
C TYR A 256 0.71 -8.63 14.54
N GLY A 257 1.25 -7.72 13.73
CA GLY A 257 2.69 -7.59 13.50
C GLY A 257 3.14 -6.22 13.97
N TYR A 258 3.96 -6.18 15.02
CA TYR A 258 4.53 -4.95 15.55
C TYR A 258 5.95 -4.82 15.06
N ALA A 259 6.31 -3.67 14.50
CA ALA A 259 7.67 -3.39 14.03
C ALA A 259 8.73 -3.51 15.12
N THR A 260 8.34 -3.32 16.39
CA THR A 260 9.21 -3.43 17.56
C THR A 260 8.47 -4.09 18.74
N CYS A 261 9.21 -4.52 19.76
CA CYS A 261 8.67 -5.12 20.97
C CYS A 261 8.10 -4.07 21.93
N GLU A 262 7.40 -4.51 22.98
CA GLU A 262 6.90 -3.63 24.04
C GLU A 262 8.05 -2.80 24.64
N ASP A 263 7.77 -1.53 24.93
CA ASP A 263 8.74 -0.56 25.48
C ASP A 263 9.98 -0.27 24.60
N ALA A 264 9.94 -0.60 23.31
CA ALA A 264 11.03 -0.35 22.37
C ALA A 264 10.67 0.66 21.27
N GLU A 265 11.69 1.08 20.52
CA GLU A 265 11.61 2.02 19.40
C GLU A 265 11.62 1.27 18.06
N ALA A 266 11.03 1.87 17.04
CA ALA A 266 11.09 1.41 15.65
C ALA A 266 11.83 2.47 14.82
N PHE A 267 12.69 2.04 13.89
CA PHE A 267 13.63 2.92 13.20
C PHE A 267 13.36 3.02 11.70
N GLU A 268 13.64 4.21 11.18
CA GLU A 268 13.74 4.50 9.74
C GLU A 268 15.20 4.63 9.29
N VAL A 269 15.46 4.26 8.04
CA VAL A 269 16.77 4.43 7.41
C VAL A 269 16.66 5.37 6.22
N GLN A 270 17.68 6.20 6.06
CA GLN A 270 17.87 7.04 4.88
C GLN A 270 18.94 6.43 3.98
N ASP A 271 18.58 6.14 2.74
CA ASP A 271 19.48 5.70 1.67
C ASP A 271 19.36 6.70 0.50
N GLY A 272 20.26 7.69 0.48
CA GLY A 272 20.19 8.81 -0.46
C GLY A 272 18.90 9.63 -0.29
N GLU A 273 18.11 9.75 -1.35
CA GLU A 273 16.81 10.45 -1.34
C GLU A 273 15.63 9.56 -0.88
N ARG A 274 15.86 8.27 -0.62
CA ARG A 274 14.81 7.33 -0.20
C ARG A 274 14.90 7.06 1.30
N SER A 275 13.79 7.25 2.00
CA SER A 275 13.62 6.85 3.39
C SER A 275 12.59 5.72 3.49
N SER A 276 12.96 4.63 4.14
CA SER A 276 12.04 3.50 4.42
C SER A 276 12.22 3.03 5.85
N SER A 277 11.14 2.56 6.49
CA SER A 277 11.28 1.90 7.77
C SER A 277 11.96 0.54 7.60
N ILE A 278 12.68 0.09 8.63
CA ILE A 278 13.29 -1.23 8.61
C ILE A 278 12.23 -2.33 8.55
N PHE A 279 11.11 -2.14 9.24
CA PHE A 279 10.01 -3.11 9.23
C PHE A 279 9.40 -3.24 7.83
N THR A 280 9.07 -2.13 7.19
CA THR A 280 8.42 -2.13 5.88
C THR A 280 9.37 -2.61 4.78
N LYS A 281 10.67 -2.28 4.86
CA LYS A 281 11.72 -2.84 3.99
C LYS A 281 11.65 -4.36 3.89
N TYR A 282 11.56 -5.06 5.02
CA TYR A 282 11.51 -6.53 5.05
C TYR A 282 10.11 -7.08 4.82
N LEU A 283 9.07 -6.41 5.30
CA LEU A 283 7.68 -6.76 5.01
C LEU A 283 7.43 -6.82 3.50
N ASN A 284 7.89 -5.81 2.77
CA ASN A 284 7.74 -5.71 1.32
C ASN A 284 8.39 -6.88 0.58
N ARG A 285 9.46 -7.48 1.08
CA ARG A 285 10.09 -8.66 0.46
C ARG A 285 9.23 -9.92 0.52
N HIS A 286 8.45 -10.08 1.60
CA HIS A 286 7.78 -11.34 1.92
C HIS A 286 6.25 -11.28 1.77
N ILE A 287 5.64 -10.09 1.77
CA ILE A 287 4.17 -9.93 1.83
C ILE A 287 3.41 -10.64 0.70
N LEU A 288 4.06 -10.84 -0.46
CA LEU A 288 3.49 -11.48 -1.64
C LEU A 288 3.58 -13.02 -1.60
N TRP A 289 4.22 -13.60 -0.60
CA TRP A 289 4.48 -15.04 -0.58
C TRP A 289 3.20 -15.83 -0.28
N PRO A 290 3.01 -17.01 -0.91
CA PRO A 290 1.82 -17.83 -0.75
C PRO A 290 1.86 -18.66 0.54
N GLU A 291 2.14 -18.02 1.67
CA GLU A 291 2.28 -18.64 2.98
C GLU A 291 1.26 -18.07 3.96
N LYS A 292 1.00 -18.82 5.04
CA LYS A 292 0.18 -18.33 6.17
C LYS A 292 0.73 -16.98 6.63
N VAL A 293 -0.16 -16.02 6.91
CA VAL A 293 0.25 -14.65 7.30
C VAL A 293 1.27 -14.64 8.44
N THR A 294 1.13 -15.55 9.42
CA THR A 294 2.09 -15.66 10.52
C THR A 294 3.48 -16.09 10.05
N ARG A 295 3.57 -17.00 9.07
CA ARG A 295 4.85 -17.44 8.51
C ARG A 295 5.53 -16.33 7.71
N VAL A 296 4.75 -15.55 6.95
CA VAL A 296 5.25 -14.34 6.30
C VAL A 296 5.88 -13.39 7.33
N LEU A 297 5.18 -13.12 8.43
CA LEU A 297 5.69 -12.25 9.49
C LEU A 297 6.89 -12.85 10.23
N GLU A 298 6.97 -14.17 10.41
CA GLU A 298 8.16 -14.84 10.96
C GLU A 298 9.39 -14.59 10.08
N ARG A 299 9.26 -14.65 8.74
CA ARG A 299 10.37 -14.34 7.81
C ARG A 299 10.82 -12.88 7.91
N VAL A 300 9.87 -11.96 8.06
CA VAL A 300 10.17 -10.54 8.30
C VAL A 300 10.97 -10.39 9.61
N SER A 301 10.56 -11.10 10.67
CA SER A 301 11.27 -11.08 11.95
C SER A 301 12.67 -11.68 11.85
N GLU A 302 12.84 -12.78 11.12
CA GLU A 302 14.13 -13.45 10.89
C GLU A 302 15.11 -12.53 10.15
N ASP A 303 14.64 -11.82 9.11
CA ASP A 303 15.47 -10.89 8.35
C ASP A 303 15.79 -9.61 9.14
N LEU A 304 14.81 -9.04 9.83
CA LEU A 304 15.00 -7.85 10.67
C LEU A 304 16.04 -8.13 11.78
N GLY A 305 15.98 -9.31 12.39
CA GLY A 305 16.95 -9.73 13.41
C GLY A 305 18.40 -9.90 12.89
N ARG A 306 18.58 -10.01 11.57
CA ARG A 306 19.90 -10.09 10.92
C ARG A 306 20.37 -8.75 10.37
N ASP A 307 19.53 -7.71 10.39
CA ASP A 307 19.90 -6.39 9.88
C ASP A 307 20.90 -5.71 10.85
N PRO A 308 22.13 -5.40 10.39
CA PRO A 308 23.17 -4.86 11.25
C PRO A 308 22.85 -3.46 11.79
N LEU A 309 21.92 -2.71 11.17
CA LEU A 309 21.57 -1.36 11.61
C LEU A 309 20.73 -1.38 12.90
N VAL A 310 19.93 -2.43 13.08
CA VAL A 310 18.96 -2.53 14.19
C VAL A 310 19.15 -3.75 15.08
N ALA A 311 20.17 -4.58 14.83
CA ALA A 311 20.52 -5.71 15.68
C ALA A 311 20.64 -5.27 17.17
N GLY A 312 19.82 -5.87 18.02
CA GLY A 312 19.75 -5.57 19.46
C GLY A 312 19.01 -4.28 19.84
N LYS A 313 18.46 -3.53 18.87
CA LYS A 313 17.72 -2.27 19.10
C LYS A 313 16.24 -2.37 18.74
N GLN A 314 15.93 -3.07 17.66
CA GLN A 314 14.57 -3.31 17.19
C GLN A 314 14.36 -4.81 17.03
N VAL A 315 13.29 -5.32 17.62
CA VAL A 315 12.90 -6.73 17.50
C VAL A 315 11.41 -6.77 17.21
N MET A 316 11.04 -7.35 16.08
CA MET A 316 9.65 -7.49 15.68
C MET A 316 8.90 -8.41 16.67
N GLU A 317 7.67 -8.05 17.03
CA GLU A 317 6.78 -8.90 17.82
C GLU A 317 5.58 -9.35 16.98
N ILE A 318 5.25 -10.64 17.05
CA ILE A 318 4.08 -11.22 16.38
C ILE A 318 3.13 -11.74 17.45
N LYS A 319 1.87 -11.29 17.41
CA LYS A 319 0.82 -11.77 18.32
C LYS A 319 -0.40 -12.19 17.52
N HIS A 320 -0.82 -13.44 17.62
CA HIS A 320 -1.96 -13.92 16.84
C HIS A 320 -2.81 -14.97 17.55
N THR A 321 -4.05 -15.11 17.11
CA THR A 321 -4.90 -16.27 17.41
C THR A 321 -5.29 -17.00 16.13
N LEU A 322 -4.67 -16.68 14.99
CA LEU A 322 -5.04 -17.23 13.67
C LEU A 322 -4.90 -18.76 13.65
N LYS A 323 -6.05 -19.46 13.68
CA LYS A 323 -6.14 -20.92 13.68
C LYS A 323 -5.91 -21.50 12.28
N ASP A 324 -6.54 -20.87 11.30
CA ASP A 324 -6.61 -21.32 9.92
C ASP A 324 -5.32 -20.95 9.17
N SER A 325 -4.94 -21.74 8.16
CA SER A 325 -3.77 -21.44 7.31
C SER A 325 -4.08 -20.40 6.23
N ARG A 326 -4.60 -19.24 6.63
CA ARG A 326 -4.96 -18.12 5.73
C ARG A 326 -3.71 -17.39 5.26
N ALA A 327 -3.61 -17.15 3.96
CA ALA A 327 -2.57 -16.36 3.31
C ALA A 327 -3.16 -15.07 2.71
N LEU A 328 -2.39 -14.00 2.61
CA LEU A 328 -2.86 -12.78 1.92
C LEU A 328 -3.11 -13.00 0.42
N THR A 329 -2.46 -14.03 -0.14
CA THR A 329 -2.60 -14.52 -1.52
C THR A 329 -3.83 -15.40 -1.74
N ASP A 330 -4.62 -15.71 -0.70
CA ASP A 330 -5.83 -16.51 -0.86
C ASP A 330 -6.78 -15.88 -1.90
N PRO A 331 -7.39 -16.69 -2.79
CA PRO A 331 -8.24 -16.19 -3.85
C PRO A 331 -9.53 -15.58 -3.31
N ILE A 332 -10.07 -14.61 -4.03
CA ILE A 332 -11.40 -14.05 -3.75
C ILE A 332 -12.47 -14.96 -4.38
N ARG A 333 -13.45 -15.38 -3.59
CA ARG A 333 -14.64 -16.12 -4.03
C ARG A 333 -15.91 -15.35 -3.68
N THR A 334 -16.57 -14.83 -4.70
CA THR A 334 -17.72 -13.93 -4.57
C THR A 334 -19.08 -14.63 -4.67
N THR A 335 -19.09 -15.95 -4.85
CA THR A 335 -20.32 -16.77 -4.98
C THR A 335 -21.21 -16.59 -3.75
N GLY A 336 -22.42 -16.06 -3.95
CA GLY A 336 -23.40 -15.80 -2.87
C GLY A 336 -23.27 -14.44 -2.16
N HIS A 337 -22.37 -13.55 -2.61
CA HIS A 337 -22.11 -12.24 -1.98
C HIS A 337 -22.19 -11.06 -2.98
N THR A 338 -22.93 -11.22 -4.07
CA THR A 338 -22.95 -10.28 -5.21
C THR A 338 -23.54 -8.91 -4.87
N GLY A 339 -24.57 -8.86 -4.01
CA GLY A 339 -25.20 -7.60 -3.58
C GLY A 339 -24.29 -6.73 -2.70
N GLU A 340 -23.71 -7.32 -1.65
CA GLU A 340 -22.78 -6.58 -0.78
C GLU A 340 -21.48 -6.20 -1.49
N LEU A 341 -20.98 -7.05 -2.39
CA LEU A 341 -19.82 -6.74 -3.23
C LEU A 341 -20.10 -5.55 -4.17
N HIS A 342 -21.29 -5.46 -4.74
CA HIS A 342 -21.67 -4.36 -5.62
C HIS A 342 -21.66 -3.01 -4.90
N LEU A 343 -22.27 -2.91 -3.71
CA LEU A 343 -22.27 -1.67 -2.92
C LEU A 343 -20.84 -1.23 -2.54
N ARG A 344 -19.98 -2.19 -2.20
CA ARG A 344 -18.57 -1.94 -1.87
C ARG A 344 -17.78 -1.48 -3.09
N ASN A 345 -18.01 -2.10 -4.26
CA ASN A 345 -17.45 -1.64 -5.53
C ASN A 345 -17.82 -0.18 -5.79
N VAL A 346 -19.10 0.20 -5.67
CA VAL A 346 -19.54 1.57 -5.92
C VAL A 346 -18.86 2.57 -4.96
N CYS A 347 -18.83 2.27 -3.66
CA CYS A 347 -18.16 3.13 -2.68
C CYS A 347 -16.65 3.24 -2.96
N TRP A 348 -16.01 2.12 -3.32
CA TRP A 348 -14.58 2.07 -3.64
C TRP A 348 -14.23 2.88 -4.88
N THR A 349 -14.96 2.66 -5.97
CA THR A 349 -14.74 3.35 -7.25
C THR A 349 -14.93 4.85 -7.09
N ARG A 350 -16.01 5.30 -6.43
CA ARG A 350 -16.25 6.73 -6.20
C ARG A 350 -15.16 7.42 -5.39
N ALA A 351 -14.55 6.72 -4.43
CA ALA A 351 -13.49 7.27 -3.59
C ALA A 351 -12.13 7.37 -4.30
N ASN A 352 -11.95 6.68 -5.44
CA ASN A 352 -10.68 6.62 -6.16
C ASN A 352 -10.82 7.07 -7.64
N GLU A 353 -11.95 7.67 -8.00
CA GLU A 353 -12.17 8.19 -9.35
C GLU A 353 -11.42 9.52 -9.50
N LEU A 354 -10.43 9.52 -10.39
CA LEU A 354 -9.69 10.73 -10.75
C LEU A 354 -10.50 11.61 -11.69
N PRO A 355 -10.37 12.95 -11.61
CA PRO A 355 -10.94 13.84 -12.61
C PRO A 355 -10.44 13.48 -14.01
N GLN A 356 -11.33 13.57 -15.01
CA GLN A 356 -10.91 13.40 -16.41
C GLN A 356 -9.97 14.52 -16.86
N ARG A 357 -9.09 14.17 -17.79
CA ARG A 357 -8.22 15.13 -18.50
C ARG A 357 -9.05 16.28 -19.05
N ARG A 358 -8.59 17.51 -18.84
CA ARG A 358 -9.26 18.72 -19.33
C ARG A 358 -8.35 19.50 -20.26
N LEU A 359 -8.87 19.93 -21.40
CA LEU A 359 -8.22 20.91 -22.26
C LEU A 359 -8.81 22.29 -21.95
N LEU A 360 -7.96 23.23 -21.57
CA LEU A 360 -8.34 24.60 -21.27
C LEU A 360 -7.83 25.51 -22.38
N THR A 361 -8.74 26.28 -22.97
CA THR A 361 -8.40 27.30 -23.98
C THR A 361 -8.42 28.67 -23.31
N PHE A 362 -7.32 29.39 -23.43
CA PHE A 362 -7.16 30.74 -22.88
C PHE A 362 -7.49 31.79 -23.94
N SER A 363 -7.87 32.99 -23.51
CA SER A 363 -8.22 34.10 -24.41
C SER A 363 -7.08 34.53 -25.34
N CYS A 364 -5.82 34.26 -24.97
CA CYS A 364 -4.66 34.48 -25.82
C CYS A 364 -4.47 33.41 -26.92
N GLY A 365 -5.38 32.42 -27.02
CA GLY A 365 -5.30 31.31 -27.96
C GLY A 365 -4.39 30.15 -27.50
N ALA A 366 -3.82 30.23 -26.30
CA ALA A 366 -3.05 29.12 -25.73
C ALA A 366 -3.97 27.98 -25.29
N GLU A 367 -3.56 26.74 -25.54
CA GLU A 367 -4.23 25.54 -25.08
C GLU A 367 -3.36 24.84 -24.03
N VAL A 368 -3.95 24.61 -22.85
CA VAL A 368 -3.27 23.92 -21.74
C VAL A 368 -4.08 22.70 -21.36
N GLU A 369 -3.41 21.56 -21.35
CA GLU A 369 -4.00 20.32 -20.88
C GLU A 369 -3.70 20.13 -19.39
N LEU A 370 -4.75 19.87 -18.63
CA LEU A 370 -4.67 19.38 -17.26
C LEU A 370 -4.85 17.87 -17.22
N SER A 371 -3.92 17.17 -16.56
CA SER A 371 -4.02 15.75 -16.25
C SER A 371 -3.83 15.51 -14.75
N PHE A 372 -4.36 14.39 -14.26
CA PHE A 372 -4.46 14.09 -12.84
C PHE A 372 -3.88 12.70 -12.58
N SER A 373 -3.09 12.58 -11.52
CA SER A 373 -2.58 11.30 -11.01
C SER A 373 -2.80 11.22 -9.50
N ALA A 374 -3.21 10.06 -9.00
CA ALA A 374 -3.31 9.82 -7.56
C ALA A 374 -2.03 9.16 -7.07
N MET A 375 -1.38 9.75 -6.07
CA MET A 375 -0.26 9.12 -5.37
C MET A 375 -0.74 8.38 -4.12
N PHE A 376 -1.73 8.95 -3.43
CA PHE A 376 -2.47 8.38 -2.30
C PHE A 376 -3.94 8.71 -2.46
N SER A 377 -4.84 8.04 -1.72
CA SER A 377 -6.28 8.31 -1.81
C SER A 377 -6.66 9.76 -1.41
N ASN A 378 -5.82 10.46 -0.65
CA ASN A 378 -5.99 11.88 -0.32
C ASN A 378 -4.94 12.81 -0.98
N VAL A 379 -4.11 12.31 -1.91
CA VAL A 379 -3.07 13.10 -2.58
C VAL A 379 -3.19 12.93 -4.09
N VAL A 380 -3.66 14.00 -4.74
CA VAL A 380 -3.74 14.10 -6.21
C VAL A 380 -2.68 15.07 -6.70
N ILE A 381 -1.89 14.63 -7.67
CA ILE A 381 -0.95 15.45 -8.42
C ILE A 381 -1.66 15.94 -9.68
N VAL A 382 -1.61 17.25 -9.90
CA VAL A 382 -2.16 17.89 -11.09
C VAL A 382 -1.00 18.34 -11.96
N PHE A 383 -0.99 17.91 -13.22
CA PHE A 383 -0.02 18.36 -14.21
C PHE A 383 -0.70 19.33 -15.16
N ALA A 384 0.05 20.33 -15.61
CA ALA A 384 -0.36 21.25 -16.65
C ALA A 384 0.66 21.22 -17.80
N THR A 385 0.20 20.90 -19.00
CA THR A 385 1.04 20.83 -20.20
C THR A 385 0.52 21.81 -21.23
N VAL A 386 1.35 22.77 -21.65
CA VAL A 386 1.03 23.67 -22.77
C VAL A 386 1.04 22.82 -24.05
N ARG A 387 -0.12 22.67 -24.69
CA ARG A 387 -0.28 21.94 -25.95
C ARG A 387 -0.01 22.83 -27.15
N THR A 388 -0.47 24.08 -27.08
CA THR A 388 -0.32 25.05 -28.16
C THR A 388 -0.12 26.43 -27.56
N MET A 389 0.85 27.18 -28.06
CA MET A 389 1.02 28.60 -27.70
C MET A 389 0.07 29.46 -28.53
N GLY A 390 -0.37 30.58 -27.94
CA GLY A 390 -1.14 31.58 -28.68
C GLY A 390 -0.34 32.12 -29.87
N PRO A 391 -1.00 32.52 -30.97
CA PRO A 391 -0.34 32.89 -32.23
C PRO A 391 0.61 34.10 -32.11
N GLN A 392 0.49 34.90 -31.04
CA GLN A 392 1.35 36.07 -30.76
C GLN A 392 2.26 35.86 -29.53
N ALA A 393 2.25 34.69 -28.90
CA ALA A 393 3.02 34.43 -27.69
C ALA A 393 4.46 34.00 -28.03
N LEU A 394 5.44 34.69 -27.44
CA LEU A 394 6.86 34.32 -27.51
C LEU A 394 7.27 33.29 -26.43
N ASP A 395 6.55 33.28 -25.32
CA ASP A 395 6.73 32.34 -24.20
C ASP A 395 5.36 32.07 -23.54
N CYS A 396 5.19 30.89 -22.95
CA CYS A 396 3.98 30.46 -22.27
C CYS A 396 4.33 29.65 -21.02
N ARG A 397 4.13 30.26 -19.85
CA ARG A 397 4.32 29.60 -18.55
C ARG A 397 2.99 29.38 -17.87
N VAL A 398 2.79 28.14 -17.40
CA VAL A 398 1.62 27.78 -16.59
C VAL A 398 2.06 27.56 -15.15
N SER A 399 1.27 28.09 -14.21
CA SER A 399 1.45 27.83 -12.78
C SER A 399 0.14 27.33 -12.18
N LEU A 400 0.19 26.21 -11.48
CA LEU A 400 -0.94 25.70 -10.71
C LEU A 400 -0.83 26.17 -9.26
N ARG A 401 -1.96 26.56 -8.66
CA ARG A 401 -2.05 26.90 -7.24
C ARG A 401 -3.27 26.23 -6.65
N SER A 402 -3.09 25.62 -5.48
CA SER A 402 -4.20 25.13 -4.67
C SER A 402 -4.65 26.23 -3.72
N THR A 403 -5.93 26.56 -3.74
CA THR A 403 -6.56 27.41 -2.72
C THR A 403 -7.37 26.50 -1.81
N PRO A 404 -6.99 26.33 -0.53
CA PRO A 404 -7.78 25.55 0.42
C PRO A 404 -9.19 26.11 0.48
N VAL A 405 -10.20 25.24 0.42
CA VAL A 405 -11.57 25.66 0.72
C VAL A 405 -11.64 25.84 2.23
N SER A 406 -11.92 27.07 2.67
CA SER A 406 -12.01 27.51 4.07
C SER A 406 -13.10 26.78 4.86
#